data_AF-A0A3C1L2N2-F1
#
_entry.id   AF-A0A3C1L2N2-F1
#
_cell.length_a   1.000
_cell.length_b   1.000
_cell.length_c   1.000
_cell.angle_alpha   90.00
_cell.angle_beta   90.00
_cell.angle_gamma   90.00
#
_symmetry.space_group_name_H-M   'P 1'
#
loop_
_entity.id
_entity.type
_entity.pdbx_description
1 polymer ?
#
loop_
_entity_poly.entity_id
_entity_poly.type
_entity_poly.pdbx_seq_one_letter_code
_entity_poly.pdbx_strand_id
1 'polypeptide(L)'
;DAALAYSATVGNVPVGSVAADITTAFTGTGPCVLIGGGRDDRSRESTIGDLVADSMVSSLGDPARGGATIGVVNPGGLRSELCYSPDGVVTYAEANNVLPFVNNLWTITLTGAQFKTLLEQQWQRNPDGTIPSRPYLQLGLSENVTYTFDASLAEGSRITSITVDGQPIDPAAGYRVGTFSFLALGGDNFRIFSQGTNVRDSGLIDRDAWISYITANSPLQPDFARQAVGVSPLPTTASIGQHLTFNVSGLDLTSVGSPPNTSISASIGGVPAVQMPVVAGAVALDMIVPPGTPVGAQSLVLVASPSNTTVTIPVQVVDNRVTSATTLSSNRSSQRFGGPQVATLTASVSLSDASSASGAVDILQDDVVLATVSLVGGSATFQLPADTPAGAHVYTARYADSNTIAGSVSAPTTVTVTKASSGTLLWSSKFVVKRGQPGPKLTAYVALNSPAAATGNVTFTLDGRAIGSAPVINGVATLQLGSNLTVGVHIVRSQYSGTASINGSTSNPLLIIVTR
;
A
#
# COMPACT_ATOMS: atom_id res chain seq x y z
N ASP A 1 40.04 -49.67 12.75
CA ASP A 1 40.07 -48.79 13.93
C ASP A 1 40.79 -47.46 13.69
N ALA A 2 42.07 -47.43 13.30
CA ALA A 2 42.81 -46.17 13.08
C ALA A 2 42.19 -45.23 12.02
N ALA A 3 41.70 -45.76 10.89
CA ALA A 3 41.04 -44.95 9.86
C ALA A 3 39.70 -44.35 10.32
N LEU A 4 38.95 -45.07 11.16
CA LEU A 4 37.69 -44.56 11.74
C LEU A 4 37.96 -43.47 12.78
N ALA A 5 38.99 -43.63 13.60
CA ALA A 5 39.41 -42.60 14.56
C ALA A 5 39.93 -41.33 13.84
N TYR A 6 40.70 -41.49 12.77
CA TYR A 6 41.14 -40.35 11.95
C TYR A 6 39.96 -39.66 11.25
N SER A 7 39.04 -40.43 10.67
CA SER A 7 37.80 -39.91 10.07
C SER A 7 36.98 -39.10 11.09
N ALA A 8 36.82 -39.60 12.32
CA ALA A 8 36.13 -38.87 13.38
C ALA A 8 36.85 -37.55 13.74
N THR A 9 38.18 -37.54 13.72
CA THR A 9 38.97 -36.33 14.01
C THR A 9 38.75 -35.25 12.94
N VAL A 10 38.80 -35.62 11.66
CA VAL A 10 38.58 -34.69 10.54
C VAL A 10 37.10 -34.30 10.44
N GLY A 11 36.21 -35.27 10.57
CA GLY A 11 34.77 -35.10 10.43
C GLY A 11 34.16 -34.18 11.48
N ASN A 12 34.65 -34.22 12.73
CA ASN A 12 34.15 -33.41 13.84
C ASN A 12 34.67 -31.96 13.83
N VAL A 13 35.48 -31.55 12.85
CA VAL A 13 35.95 -30.17 12.75
C VAL A 13 34.75 -29.25 12.46
N PRO A 14 34.49 -28.22 13.28
CA PRO A 14 33.44 -27.24 13.02
C PRO A 14 33.71 -26.47 11.72
N VAL A 15 32.69 -26.32 10.88
CA VAL A 15 32.75 -25.53 9.64
C VAL A 15 31.75 -24.38 9.61
N GLY A 16 30.81 -24.34 10.55
CA GLY A 16 29.86 -23.24 10.73
C GLY A 16 28.77 -23.64 11.73
N SER A 17 27.58 -23.05 11.59
CA SER A 17 26.44 -23.34 12.45
C SER A 17 25.10 -23.09 11.74
N VAL A 18 24.03 -23.67 12.27
CA VAL A 18 22.63 -23.39 11.90
C VAL A 18 21.85 -22.85 13.10
N ALA A 19 20.87 -21.98 12.86
CA ALA A 19 19.99 -21.45 13.89
C ALA A 19 18.74 -22.31 14.15
N ALA A 20 18.40 -23.21 13.21
CA ALA A 20 17.30 -24.16 13.27
C ALA A 20 17.55 -25.29 12.25
N ASP A 21 16.71 -26.33 12.25
CA ASP A 21 16.79 -27.41 11.28
C ASP A 21 16.65 -26.88 9.84
N ILE A 22 17.54 -27.29 8.94
CA ILE A 22 17.45 -27.04 7.50
C ILE A 22 17.48 -28.37 6.78
N THR A 23 16.36 -28.74 6.17
CA THR A 23 16.13 -30.13 5.77
C THR A 23 15.54 -30.26 4.38
N THR A 24 15.68 -31.45 3.78
CA THR A 24 14.84 -31.88 2.66
C THR A 24 13.37 -31.90 3.08
N ALA A 25 12.48 -32.09 2.12
CA ALA A 25 11.06 -32.30 2.39
C ALA A 25 10.80 -33.72 2.91
N PHE A 26 9.73 -33.90 3.71
CA PHE A 26 9.33 -35.20 4.23
C PHE A 26 7.82 -35.45 4.11
N THR A 27 7.45 -36.73 4.08
CA THR A 27 6.11 -37.21 4.40
C THR A 27 6.14 -37.85 5.79
N GLY A 28 5.59 -37.18 6.81
CA GLY A 28 5.62 -37.66 8.20
C GLY A 28 6.73 -37.04 9.05
N THR A 29 7.33 -37.81 9.97
CA THR A 29 8.39 -37.31 10.88
C THR A 29 9.75 -37.30 10.18
N GLY A 30 10.37 -36.13 10.08
CA GLY A 30 11.71 -35.96 9.50
C GLY A 30 12.84 -36.58 10.35
N PRO A 31 14.03 -36.76 9.77
CA PRO A 31 15.17 -37.48 10.33
C PRO A 31 15.84 -36.72 11.48
N CYS A 32 15.68 -35.40 11.56
CA CYS A 32 16.11 -34.60 12.71
C CYS A 32 15.23 -34.83 13.96
N VAL A 33 14.09 -35.51 13.83
CA VAL A 33 13.11 -35.71 14.92
C VAL A 33 12.96 -37.19 15.31
N LEU A 34 13.11 -38.18 14.42
CA LEU A 34 13.05 -39.63 14.78
C LEU A 34 13.84 -40.57 13.83
N ILE A 35 14.50 -41.58 14.43
CA ILE A 35 15.07 -42.76 13.74
C ILE A 35 13.92 -43.60 13.16
N GLY A 36 13.74 -43.61 11.83
CA GLY A 36 12.83 -44.55 11.15
C GLY A 36 11.92 -43.99 10.04
N GLY A 37 12.06 -42.74 9.64
CA GLY A 37 11.34 -42.17 8.48
C GLY A 37 11.91 -42.59 7.12
N GLY A 38 11.11 -42.44 6.06
CA GLY A 38 11.63 -42.47 4.69
C GLY A 38 12.65 -41.36 4.46
N ARG A 39 13.63 -41.58 3.58
CA ARG A 39 14.82 -40.71 3.44
C ARG A 39 14.51 -39.25 3.12
N ASP A 40 13.59 -38.97 2.20
CA ASP A 40 13.24 -37.63 1.69
C ASP A 40 12.02 -37.74 0.75
N ASP A 41 11.18 -36.71 0.68
CA ASP A 41 10.16 -36.53 -0.36
C ASP A 41 10.69 -35.62 -1.49
N ARG A 42 11.24 -36.24 -2.52
CA ARG A 42 11.82 -35.54 -3.69
C ARG A 42 10.78 -34.90 -4.61
N SER A 43 9.49 -35.05 -4.33
CA SER A 43 8.41 -34.42 -5.09
C SER A 43 7.97 -33.07 -4.52
N ARG A 44 8.62 -32.63 -3.43
CA ARG A 44 8.28 -31.42 -2.68
C ARG A 44 9.49 -30.51 -2.53
N GLU A 45 9.20 -29.23 -2.41
CA GLU A 45 10.20 -28.18 -2.24
C GLU A 45 10.71 -28.19 -0.80
N SER A 46 11.94 -27.72 -0.59
CA SER A 46 12.59 -27.89 0.70
C SER A 46 13.65 -26.84 0.99
N THR A 47 13.68 -26.40 2.23
CA THR A 47 14.65 -25.42 2.77
C THR A 47 16.10 -25.71 2.38
N ILE A 48 16.56 -26.97 2.45
CA ILE A 48 17.95 -27.31 2.08
C ILE A 48 18.18 -27.26 0.56
N GLY A 49 17.15 -27.55 -0.25
CA GLY A 49 17.25 -27.45 -1.69
C GLY A 49 17.43 -26.01 -2.14
N ASP A 50 16.65 -25.11 -1.56
CA ASP A 50 16.70 -23.68 -1.90
C ASP A 50 18.01 -23.06 -1.38
N LEU A 51 18.41 -23.38 -0.14
CA LEU A 51 19.68 -22.91 0.41
C LEU A 51 20.91 -23.38 -0.38
N VAL A 52 20.92 -24.63 -0.88
CA VAL A 52 22.01 -25.10 -1.74
C VAL A 52 21.95 -24.41 -3.10
N ALA A 53 20.76 -24.08 -3.63
CA ALA A 53 20.65 -23.28 -4.84
C ALA A 53 21.19 -21.85 -4.63
N ASP A 54 20.93 -21.21 -3.50
CA ASP A 54 21.55 -19.93 -3.14
C ASP A 54 23.07 -20.03 -3.03
N SER A 55 23.58 -21.14 -2.49
CA SER A 55 25.02 -21.41 -2.45
C SER A 55 25.65 -21.49 -3.84
N MET A 56 24.89 -21.92 -4.86
CA MET A 56 25.36 -21.90 -6.26
C MET A 56 25.54 -20.47 -6.76
N VAL A 57 24.57 -19.59 -6.49
CA VAL A 57 24.68 -18.17 -6.88
C VAL A 57 25.84 -17.51 -6.15
N SER A 58 25.97 -17.73 -4.84
CA SER A 58 27.08 -17.20 -4.04
C SER A 58 28.45 -17.67 -4.55
N SER A 59 28.60 -18.97 -4.82
CA SER A 59 29.88 -19.57 -5.23
C SER A 59 30.28 -19.27 -6.67
N LEU A 60 29.29 -19.06 -7.56
CA LEU A 60 29.50 -18.95 -9.01
C LEU A 60 29.17 -17.56 -9.57
N GLY A 61 28.68 -16.63 -8.73
CA GLY A 61 28.28 -15.27 -9.12
C GLY A 61 29.44 -14.38 -9.57
N ASP A 62 30.68 -14.66 -9.13
CA ASP A 62 31.87 -14.00 -9.66
C ASP A 62 31.99 -14.30 -11.17
N PRO A 63 32.12 -13.28 -12.06
CA PRO A 63 32.37 -13.49 -13.48
C PRO A 63 33.59 -14.38 -13.78
N ALA A 64 34.61 -14.36 -12.90
CA ALA A 64 35.76 -15.26 -12.98
C ALA A 64 35.42 -16.71 -12.64
N ARG A 65 34.27 -17.00 -12.00
CA ARG A 65 33.76 -18.35 -11.70
C ARG A 65 32.56 -18.77 -12.54
N GLY A 66 31.94 -17.84 -13.27
CA GLY A 66 30.89 -18.16 -14.23
C GLY A 66 29.76 -17.15 -14.32
N GLY A 67 29.65 -16.22 -13.36
CA GLY A 67 28.64 -15.16 -13.35
C GLY A 67 27.21 -15.65 -13.13
N ALA A 68 27.00 -16.73 -12.36
CA ALA A 68 25.67 -17.27 -12.10
C ALA A 68 24.75 -16.23 -11.41
N THR A 69 23.53 -16.11 -11.91
CA THR A 69 22.46 -15.27 -11.34
C THR A 69 21.27 -16.09 -10.88
N ILE A 70 21.21 -17.37 -11.23
CA ILE A 70 20.19 -18.33 -10.81
C ILE A 70 20.89 -19.61 -10.36
N GLY A 71 20.50 -20.16 -9.22
CA GLY A 71 20.90 -21.48 -8.75
C GLY A 71 19.83 -22.52 -9.07
N VAL A 72 20.22 -23.70 -9.54
CA VAL A 72 19.31 -24.84 -9.74
C VAL A 72 19.93 -26.12 -9.23
N VAL A 73 19.20 -26.85 -8.39
CA VAL A 73 19.63 -28.13 -7.83
C VAL A 73 18.54 -29.20 -7.93
N ASN A 74 18.94 -30.45 -8.16
CA ASN A 74 18.01 -31.59 -8.15
C ASN A 74 17.92 -32.18 -6.75
N PRO A 75 16.73 -32.66 -6.34
CA PRO A 75 16.51 -33.16 -4.98
C PRO A 75 17.27 -34.47 -4.74
N GLY A 76 17.63 -35.21 -5.80
CA GLY A 76 18.45 -36.43 -5.69
C GLY A 76 19.90 -36.19 -5.31
N GLY A 77 20.42 -34.99 -5.58
CA GLY A 77 21.77 -34.53 -5.23
C GLY A 77 21.94 -34.23 -3.74
N LEU A 78 20.83 -33.97 -3.03
CA LEU A 78 20.81 -33.63 -1.61
C LEU A 78 20.82 -34.92 -0.79
N ARG A 79 21.88 -35.12 0.00
CA ARG A 79 22.19 -36.41 0.61
C ARG A 79 21.86 -36.58 2.07
N SER A 80 21.87 -35.48 2.82
CA SER A 80 21.55 -35.38 4.23
C SER A 80 21.01 -33.97 4.53
N GLU A 81 20.82 -33.70 5.80
CA GLU A 81 20.19 -32.55 6.41
C GLU A 81 21.21 -31.78 7.24
N LEU A 82 20.89 -30.54 7.61
CA LEU A 82 21.57 -29.83 8.68
C LEU A 82 20.61 -29.77 9.88
N CYS A 83 20.70 -30.75 10.76
CA CYS A 83 19.89 -30.78 11.98
C CYS A 83 20.49 -29.87 13.05
N TYR A 84 19.64 -29.10 13.72
CA TYR A 84 20.03 -28.23 14.80
C TYR A 84 20.40 -29.03 16.06
N SER A 85 21.63 -28.87 16.50
CA SER A 85 22.11 -29.28 17.83
C SER A 85 22.00 -28.11 18.83
N PRO A 86 22.03 -28.35 20.15
CA PRO A 86 21.97 -27.27 21.15
C PRO A 86 23.07 -26.20 21.03
N ASP A 87 24.22 -26.52 20.45
CA ASP A 87 25.31 -25.58 20.14
C ASP A 87 25.23 -25.02 18.70
N GLY A 88 24.28 -25.51 17.91
CA GLY A 88 24.05 -25.15 16.51
C GLY A 88 25.19 -25.54 15.56
N VAL A 89 26.25 -26.19 16.04
CA VAL A 89 27.47 -26.42 15.27
C VAL A 89 27.21 -27.36 14.11
N VAL A 90 27.69 -26.97 12.92
CA VAL A 90 27.79 -27.85 11.76
C VAL A 90 29.24 -28.30 11.63
N THR A 91 29.43 -29.61 11.65
CA THR A 91 30.72 -30.25 11.45
C THR A 91 31.02 -30.50 9.96
N TYR A 92 32.29 -30.71 9.63
CA TYR A 92 32.72 -31.07 8.29
C TYR A 92 31.99 -32.31 7.78
N ALA A 93 31.81 -33.33 8.63
CA ALA A 93 31.10 -34.56 8.27
C ALA A 93 29.64 -34.29 7.90
N GLU A 94 28.92 -33.50 8.70
CA GLU A 94 27.52 -33.13 8.43
C GLU A 94 27.40 -32.35 7.12
N ALA A 95 28.25 -31.33 6.93
CA ALA A 95 28.27 -30.55 5.69
C ALA A 95 28.59 -31.42 4.46
N ASN A 96 29.58 -32.31 4.55
CA ASN A 96 29.94 -33.25 3.49
C ASN A 96 28.81 -34.25 3.20
N ASN A 97 28.06 -34.69 4.22
CA ASN A 97 26.96 -35.63 4.04
C ASN A 97 25.80 -35.02 3.24
N VAL A 98 25.65 -33.68 3.20
CA VAL A 98 24.66 -33.01 2.34
C VAL A 98 25.04 -33.14 0.85
N LEU A 99 26.29 -32.87 0.48
CA LEU A 99 26.80 -32.93 -0.91
C LEU A 99 28.07 -33.82 -1.04
N PRO A 100 27.94 -35.15 -0.96
CA PRO A 100 29.07 -36.07 -0.87
C PRO A 100 29.64 -36.51 -2.24
N PHE A 101 29.09 -36.01 -3.34
CA PHE A 101 29.37 -36.54 -4.68
C PHE A 101 30.64 -36.00 -5.33
N VAL A 102 31.15 -34.85 -4.86
CA VAL A 102 32.34 -34.21 -5.44
C VAL A 102 32.09 -33.85 -6.92
N ASN A 103 30.88 -33.41 -7.25
CA ASN A 103 30.58 -32.92 -8.60
C ASN A 103 31.26 -31.57 -8.82
N ASN A 104 31.67 -31.30 -10.06
CA ASN A 104 32.10 -29.95 -10.43
C ASN A 104 30.89 -29.01 -10.48
N LEU A 105 31.09 -27.75 -10.09
CA LEU A 105 30.09 -26.70 -10.21
C LEU A 105 30.22 -26.02 -11.58
N TRP A 106 29.15 -26.08 -12.35
CA TRP A 106 29.10 -25.57 -13.72
C TRP A 106 28.13 -24.41 -13.84
N THR A 107 28.36 -23.59 -14.86
CA THR A 107 27.46 -22.51 -15.24
C THR A 107 27.05 -22.64 -16.70
N ILE A 108 25.75 -22.48 -16.99
CA ILE A 108 25.13 -22.63 -18.32
C ILE A 108 24.17 -21.46 -18.56
N THR A 109 24.12 -20.94 -19.78
CA THR A 109 23.12 -19.94 -20.18
C THR A 109 21.93 -20.62 -20.85
N LEU A 110 20.74 -20.45 -20.26
CA LEU A 110 19.46 -20.87 -20.84
C LEU A 110 18.65 -19.64 -21.25
N THR A 111 17.93 -19.71 -22.37
CA THR A 111 16.91 -18.69 -22.66
C THR A 111 15.75 -18.82 -21.68
N GLY A 112 14.93 -17.78 -21.50
CA GLY A 112 13.73 -17.87 -20.65
C GLY A 112 12.78 -18.99 -21.08
N ALA A 113 12.63 -19.23 -22.38
CA ALA A 113 11.86 -20.36 -22.91
C ALA A 113 12.47 -21.73 -22.54
N GLN A 114 13.80 -21.86 -22.61
CA GLN A 114 14.49 -23.07 -22.17
C GLN A 114 14.39 -23.25 -20.65
N PHE A 115 14.45 -22.17 -19.86
CA PHE A 115 14.26 -22.22 -18.42
C PHE A 115 12.83 -22.65 -18.05
N LYS A 116 11.81 -22.19 -18.80
CA LYS A 116 10.45 -22.74 -18.67
C LYS A 116 10.42 -24.24 -18.96
N THR A 117 11.08 -24.68 -20.04
CA THR A 117 11.17 -26.13 -20.35
C THR A 117 11.89 -26.91 -19.25
N LEU A 118 12.89 -26.32 -18.59
CA LEU A 118 13.57 -26.93 -17.43
C LEU A 118 12.57 -27.18 -16.28
N LEU A 119 11.76 -26.18 -15.95
CA LEU A 119 10.73 -26.32 -14.91
C LEU A 119 9.62 -27.30 -15.30
N GLU A 120 9.24 -27.37 -16.58
CA GLU A 120 8.31 -28.38 -17.10
C GLU A 120 8.89 -29.80 -17.03
N GLN A 121 10.20 -29.96 -17.20
CA GLN A 121 10.88 -31.26 -17.07
C GLN A 121 10.87 -31.81 -15.64
N GLN A 122 10.45 -31.04 -14.64
CA GLN A 122 10.14 -31.59 -13.31
C GLN A 122 9.10 -32.69 -13.40
N TRP A 123 8.15 -32.62 -14.35
CA TRP A 123 7.32 -33.76 -14.72
C TRP A 123 8.08 -34.68 -15.66
N GLN A 124 8.55 -35.79 -15.10
CA GLN A 124 9.60 -36.60 -15.69
C GLN A 124 9.10 -37.48 -16.85
N ARG A 125 9.98 -37.66 -17.84
CA ARG A 125 9.81 -38.55 -18.98
C ARG A 125 11.11 -39.32 -19.26
N ASN A 126 10.97 -40.62 -19.46
CA ASN A 126 12.02 -41.45 -20.03
C ASN A 126 12.30 -41.03 -21.49
N PRO A 127 13.46 -41.42 -22.07
CA PRO A 127 13.77 -41.13 -23.47
C PRO A 127 12.71 -41.61 -24.47
N ASP A 128 11.99 -42.68 -24.14
CA ASP A 128 10.91 -43.27 -24.95
C ASP A 128 9.54 -42.61 -24.73
N GLY A 129 9.48 -41.55 -23.90
CA GLY A 129 8.25 -40.83 -23.56
C GLY A 129 7.41 -41.46 -22.44
N THR A 130 7.81 -42.62 -21.91
CA THR A 130 7.10 -43.25 -20.79
C THR A 130 7.34 -42.50 -19.46
N ILE A 131 6.43 -42.66 -18.50
CA ILE A 131 6.55 -42.06 -17.17
C ILE A 131 7.47 -42.95 -16.29
N PRO A 132 8.58 -42.43 -15.76
CA PRO A 132 9.45 -43.20 -14.86
C PRO A 132 8.78 -43.44 -13.49
N SER A 133 9.38 -44.33 -12.68
CA SER A 133 8.90 -44.64 -11.31
C SER A 133 8.87 -43.43 -10.38
N ARG A 134 9.73 -42.42 -10.65
CA ARG A 134 9.68 -41.10 -10.03
C ARG A 134 9.12 -40.11 -11.05
N PRO A 135 7.79 -39.93 -11.13
CA PRO A 135 7.14 -39.14 -12.17
C PRO A 135 7.36 -37.63 -12.00
N TYR A 136 7.83 -37.19 -10.83
CA TYR A 136 8.10 -35.79 -10.53
C TYR A 136 9.38 -35.65 -9.70
N LEU A 137 10.17 -34.62 -9.99
CA LEU A 137 11.33 -34.19 -9.22
C LEU A 137 11.26 -32.68 -9.02
N GLN A 138 11.09 -32.24 -7.77
CA GLN A 138 11.05 -30.82 -7.44
C GLN A 138 12.46 -30.24 -7.44
N LEU A 139 12.74 -29.30 -8.34
CA LEU A 139 13.99 -28.54 -8.33
C LEU A 139 14.01 -27.57 -7.14
N GLY A 140 15.17 -27.46 -6.49
CA GLY A 140 15.48 -26.35 -5.60
C GLY A 140 16.00 -25.18 -6.44
N LEU A 141 15.54 -23.97 -6.13
CA LEU A 141 15.83 -22.75 -6.87
C LEU A 141 16.36 -21.68 -5.92
N SER A 142 17.24 -20.81 -6.41
CA SER A 142 17.70 -19.67 -5.62
C SER A 142 16.54 -18.71 -5.32
N GLU A 143 16.63 -17.99 -4.20
CA GLU A 143 15.57 -17.13 -3.63
C GLU A 143 14.96 -16.12 -4.63
N ASN A 144 15.75 -15.71 -5.63
CA ASN A 144 15.34 -14.74 -6.62
C ASN A 144 14.44 -15.30 -7.73
N VAL A 145 14.20 -16.61 -7.78
CA VAL A 145 13.33 -17.25 -8.78
C VAL A 145 12.08 -17.78 -8.11
N THR A 146 10.91 -17.35 -8.61
CA THR A 146 9.62 -17.94 -8.24
C THR A 146 8.82 -18.29 -9.49
N TYR A 147 7.92 -19.26 -9.38
CA TYR A 147 7.04 -19.64 -10.47
C TYR A 147 5.67 -20.10 -9.98
N THR A 148 4.67 -19.91 -10.83
CA THR A 148 3.34 -20.48 -10.62
C THR A 148 3.11 -21.66 -11.54
N PHE A 149 2.28 -22.61 -11.10
CA PHE A 149 1.91 -23.75 -11.93
C PHE A 149 0.45 -24.15 -11.80
N ASP A 150 -0.05 -24.85 -12.82
CA ASP A 150 -1.31 -25.58 -12.81
C ASP A 150 -1.03 -26.98 -13.38
N ALA A 151 -0.96 -27.97 -12.48
CA ALA A 151 -0.64 -29.34 -12.85
C ALA A 151 -1.74 -30.02 -13.67
N SER A 152 -2.95 -29.46 -13.73
CA SER A 152 -4.06 -29.97 -14.55
C SER A 152 -3.92 -29.64 -16.03
N LEU A 153 -3.07 -28.66 -16.37
CA LEU A 153 -2.80 -28.29 -17.75
C LEU A 153 -1.99 -29.37 -18.47
N ALA A 154 -2.06 -29.31 -19.80
CA ALA A 154 -1.28 -30.18 -20.67
C ALA A 154 0.23 -30.04 -20.40
N GLU A 155 0.97 -31.13 -20.61
CA GLU A 155 2.43 -31.15 -20.49
C GLU A 155 3.07 -30.04 -21.34
N GLY A 156 4.04 -29.31 -20.78
CA GLY A 156 4.65 -28.14 -21.42
C GLY A 156 3.90 -26.82 -21.18
N SER A 157 2.70 -26.87 -20.57
CA SER A 157 1.90 -25.70 -20.22
C SER A 157 1.58 -25.60 -18.73
N ARG A 158 2.15 -26.47 -17.89
CA ARG A 158 1.88 -26.50 -16.45
C ARG A 158 2.52 -25.33 -15.72
N ILE A 159 3.66 -24.83 -16.17
CA ILE A 159 4.29 -23.63 -15.66
C ILE A 159 3.60 -22.42 -16.27
N THR A 160 2.88 -21.66 -15.43
CA THR A 160 1.97 -20.60 -15.86
C THR A 160 2.60 -19.21 -15.77
N SER A 161 3.52 -18.98 -14.82
CA SER A 161 4.31 -17.75 -14.69
C SER A 161 5.68 -18.07 -14.10
N ILE A 162 6.69 -17.28 -14.45
CA ILE A 162 8.04 -17.34 -13.85
C ILE A 162 8.50 -15.91 -13.63
N THR A 163 9.05 -15.63 -12.46
CA THR A 163 9.73 -14.37 -12.17
C THR A 163 11.17 -14.62 -11.75
N VAL A 164 12.06 -13.72 -12.16
CA VAL A 164 13.47 -13.64 -11.74
C VAL A 164 13.69 -12.22 -11.25
N ASP A 165 14.21 -12.06 -10.03
CA ASP A 165 14.38 -10.75 -9.36
C ASP A 165 13.06 -9.94 -9.30
N GLY A 166 11.94 -10.66 -9.13
CA GLY A 166 10.59 -10.09 -9.09
C GLY A 166 10.03 -9.62 -10.45
N GLN A 167 10.78 -9.81 -11.56
CA GLN A 167 10.35 -9.45 -12.90
C GLN A 167 9.92 -10.69 -13.70
N PRO A 168 8.85 -10.60 -14.54
CA PRO A 168 8.49 -11.70 -15.43
C PRO A 168 9.65 -12.10 -16.34
N ILE A 169 9.86 -13.41 -16.51
CA ILE A 169 10.92 -13.91 -17.38
C ILE A 169 10.66 -13.51 -18.84
N ASP A 170 11.64 -12.87 -19.49
CA ASP A 170 11.64 -12.71 -20.94
C ASP A 170 12.02 -14.06 -21.61
N PRO A 171 11.15 -14.65 -22.47
CA PRO A 171 11.41 -15.94 -23.09
C PRO A 171 12.64 -15.95 -24.02
N ALA A 172 13.06 -14.81 -24.56
CA ALA A 172 14.20 -14.70 -25.46
C ALA A 172 15.51 -14.32 -24.75
N ALA A 173 15.44 -13.68 -23.58
CA ALA A 173 16.62 -13.30 -22.81
C ALA A 173 17.38 -14.52 -22.27
N GLY A 174 18.70 -14.40 -22.12
CA GLY A 174 19.57 -15.43 -21.56
C GLY A 174 19.79 -15.26 -20.06
N TYR A 175 19.62 -16.33 -19.29
CA TYR A 175 19.80 -16.37 -17.85
C TYR A 175 20.96 -17.30 -17.49
N ARG A 176 21.85 -16.84 -16.59
CA ARG A 176 23.06 -17.57 -16.23
C ARG A 176 22.81 -18.47 -15.03
N VAL A 177 22.66 -19.76 -15.29
CA VAL A 177 22.30 -20.78 -14.30
C VAL A 177 23.55 -21.47 -13.77
N GLY A 178 23.74 -21.47 -12.45
CA GLY A 178 24.70 -22.29 -11.72
C GLY A 178 24.07 -23.60 -11.27
N THR A 179 24.74 -24.72 -11.52
CA THR A 179 24.25 -26.06 -11.16
C THR A 179 25.39 -27.08 -11.08
N PHE A 180 25.08 -28.32 -10.71
CA PHE A 180 26.04 -29.43 -10.72
C PHE A 180 26.32 -29.92 -12.15
N SER A 181 27.55 -30.36 -12.42
CA SER A 181 27.92 -30.97 -13.72
C SER A 181 26.99 -32.11 -14.14
N PHE A 182 26.48 -32.90 -13.18
CA PHE A 182 25.48 -33.95 -13.41
C PHE A 182 24.20 -33.43 -14.10
N LEU A 183 23.62 -32.34 -13.58
CA LEU A 183 22.42 -31.73 -14.16
C LEU A 183 22.72 -31.02 -15.46
N ALA A 184 23.84 -30.30 -15.52
CA ALA A 184 24.34 -29.63 -16.70
C ALA A 184 24.48 -30.57 -17.91
N LEU A 185 24.81 -31.84 -17.67
CA LEU A 185 24.92 -32.90 -18.67
C LEU A 185 23.58 -33.60 -18.99
N GLY A 186 22.46 -33.12 -18.45
CA GLY A 186 21.12 -33.68 -18.68
C GLY A 186 20.73 -34.83 -17.75
N GLY A 187 21.41 -34.96 -16.60
CA GLY A 187 21.03 -35.88 -15.53
C GLY A 187 19.58 -35.69 -15.05
N ASP A 188 19.00 -36.71 -14.42
CA ASP A 188 17.60 -36.71 -13.94
C ASP A 188 16.58 -36.25 -14.99
N ASN A 189 16.81 -36.62 -16.25
CA ASN A 189 15.99 -36.27 -17.41
C ASN A 189 15.85 -34.75 -17.70
N PHE A 190 16.64 -33.88 -17.06
CA PHE A 190 16.66 -32.43 -17.32
C PHE A 190 17.47 -32.09 -18.58
N ARG A 191 17.11 -32.73 -19.70
CA ARG A 191 17.85 -32.73 -20.96
C ARG A 191 17.99 -31.34 -21.58
N ILE A 192 17.16 -30.37 -21.20
CA ILE A 192 17.22 -29.03 -21.76
C ILE A 192 18.55 -28.33 -21.46
N PHE A 193 19.24 -28.70 -20.38
CA PHE A 193 20.58 -28.16 -20.08
C PHE A 193 21.60 -28.43 -21.19
N SER A 194 21.49 -29.57 -21.90
CA SER A 194 22.38 -29.90 -23.03
C SER A 194 22.21 -28.97 -24.24
N GLN A 195 21.14 -28.18 -24.28
CA GLN A 195 20.88 -27.18 -25.32
C GLN A 195 21.24 -25.76 -24.88
N GLY A 196 21.73 -25.59 -23.65
CA GLY A 196 22.22 -24.31 -23.15
C GLY A 196 23.54 -23.90 -23.80
N THR A 197 23.86 -22.62 -23.69
CA THR A 197 25.08 -22.03 -24.27
C THR A 197 26.05 -21.58 -23.18
N ASN A 198 27.26 -21.17 -23.57
CA ASN A 198 28.29 -20.65 -22.67
C ASN A 198 28.61 -21.60 -21.49
N VAL A 199 28.57 -22.91 -21.72
CA VAL A 199 28.85 -23.91 -20.68
C VAL A 199 30.27 -23.70 -20.14
N ARG A 200 30.41 -23.65 -18.81
CA ARG A 200 31.71 -23.41 -18.16
C ARG A 200 31.84 -24.21 -16.88
N ASP A 201 32.96 -24.90 -16.74
CA ASP A 201 33.43 -25.44 -15.48
C ASP A 201 34.11 -24.33 -14.66
N SER A 202 33.69 -24.16 -13.41
CA SER A 202 34.25 -23.14 -12.50
C SER A 202 35.58 -23.55 -11.86
N GLY A 203 35.95 -24.83 -11.94
CA GLY A 203 37.04 -25.46 -11.22
C GLY A 203 36.76 -25.69 -9.73
N LEU A 204 35.53 -25.44 -9.27
CA LEU A 204 35.08 -25.73 -7.91
C LEU A 204 34.37 -27.08 -7.87
N ILE A 205 34.54 -27.78 -6.75
CA ILE A 205 33.77 -28.99 -6.42
C ILE A 205 32.69 -28.64 -5.40
N ASP A 206 31.53 -29.30 -5.51
CA ASP A 206 30.32 -29.04 -4.73
C ASP A 206 30.56 -29.01 -3.21
N ARG A 207 31.22 -30.03 -2.67
CA ARG A 207 31.52 -30.13 -1.23
C ARG A 207 32.30 -28.92 -0.71
N ASP A 208 33.41 -28.57 -1.36
CA ASP A 208 34.31 -27.53 -0.85
C ASP A 208 33.66 -26.14 -0.98
N ALA A 209 32.92 -25.91 -2.08
CA ALA A 209 32.15 -24.69 -2.27
C ALA A 209 31.03 -24.56 -1.24
N TRP A 210 30.29 -25.65 -0.97
CA TRP A 210 29.24 -25.70 0.03
C TRP A 210 29.75 -25.46 1.46
N ILE A 211 30.86 -26.11 1.84
CA ILE A 211 31.49 -25.88 3.13
C ILE A 211 31.96 -24.43 3.26
N SER A 212 32.57 -23.88 2.19
CA SER A 212 32.98 -22.46 2.18
C SER A 212 31.79 -21.52 2.33
N TYR A 213 30.65 -21.84 1.70
CA TYR A 213 29.40 -21.09 1.85
C TYR A 213 28.87 -21.16 3.29
N ILE A 214 28.83 -22.34 3.92
CA ILE A 214 28.44 -22.51 5.32
C ILE A 214 29.33 -21.64 6.23
N THR A 215 30.65 -21.70 6.04
CA THR A 215 31.61 -20.92 6.84
C THR A 215 31.39 -19.41 6.68
N ALA A 216 31.13 -18.95 5.46
CA ALA A 216 30.94 -17.53 5.17
C ALA A 216 29.59 -16.97 5.66
N ASN A 217 28.56 -17.81 5.82
CA ASN A 217 27.19 -17.39 6.11
C ASN A 217 26.66 -17.97 7.45
N SER A 218 27.56 -18.31 8.37
CA SER A 218 27.21 -18.87 9.69
C SER A 218 26.76 -17.78 10.68
N PRO A 219 25.66 -17.99 11.45
CA PRO A 219 24.76 -19.14 11.40
C PRO A 219 23.80 -19.08 10.20
N LEU A 220 23.63 -20.21 9.51
CA LEU A 220 22.62 -20.36 8.47
C LEU A 220 21.22 -20.44 9.10
N GLN A 221 20.22 -19.95 8.37
CA GLN A 221 18.82 -19.96 8.78
C GLN A 221 17.98 -20.65 7.71
N PRO A 222 16.95 -21.44 8.07
CA PRO A 222 15.99 -21.92 7.08
C PRO A 222 15.15 -20.75 6.56
N ASP A 223 14.95 -20.70 5.24
CA ASP A 223 13.88 -19.91 4.64
C ASP A 223 12.68 -20.80 4.37
N PHE A 224 11.52 -20.40 4.87
CA PHE A 224 10.26 -21.13 4.69
C PHE A 224 9.40 -20.58 3.56
N ALA A 225 9.82 -19.48 2.91
CA ALA A 225 9.15 -18.97 1.72
C ALA A 225 9.26 -19.98 0.57
N ARG A 226 8.19 -20.08 -0.22
CA ARG A 226 8.15 -21.00 -1.36
C ARG A 226 8.46 -20.34 -2.68
N GLN A 227 9.19 -21.04 -3.54
CA GLN A 227 9.44 -20.64 -4.93
C GLN A 227 8.37 -21.17 -5.90
N ALA A 228 7.72 -22.30 -5.60
CA ALA A 228 6.74 -22.95 -6.48
C ALA A 228 5.31 -22.97 -5.90
N VAL A 229 4.42 -22.10 -6.39
CA VAL A 229 3.03 -22.03 -5.90
C VAL A 229 2.03 -22.42 -6.97
N GLY A 230 1.07 -23.29 -6.64
CA GLY A 230 0.00 -23.67 -7.55
C GLY A 230 -1.03 -22.56 -7.67
N VAL A 231 -1.35 -22.09 -8.88
CA VAL A 231 -2.39 -21.08 -9.15
C VAL A 231 -3.26 -21.53 -10.32
N SER A 232 -4.56 -21.69 -10.09
CA SER A 232 -5.49 -22.22 -11.11
C SER A 232 -6.92 -21.66 -10.99
N PRO A 233 -7.49 -21.10 -12.08
CA PRO A 233 -6.78 -20.67 -13.29
C PRO A 233 -5.82 -19.51 -12.98
N LEU A 234 -4.79 -19.29 -13.81
CA LEU A 234 -3.98 -18.08 -13.68
C LEU A 234 -4.81 -16.86 -14.11
N PRO A 235 -5.03 -15.86 -13.23
CA PRO A 235 -5.76 -14.66 -13.61
C PRO A 235 -4.93 -13.84 -14.61
N THR A 236 -5.55 -13.42 -15.71
CA THR A 236 -4.90 -12.59 -16.76
C THR A 236 -5.55 -11.21 -16.89
N THR A 237 -6.82 -11.09 -16.53
CA THR A 237 -7.60 -9.84 -16.55
C THR A 237 -8.34 -9.65 -15.24
N ALA A 238 -8.43 -8.42 -14.75
CA ALA A 238 -9.21 -8.07 -13.58
C ALA A 238 -10.07 -6.83 -13.88
N SER A 239 -11.35 -6.85 -13.52
CA SER A 239 -12.25 -5.70 -13.71
C SER A 239 -12.53 -5.03 -12.38
N ILE A 240 -12.30 -3.72 -12.27
CA ILE A 240 -12.55 -2.96 -11.03
C ILE A 240 -13.99 -3.18 -10.57
N GLY A 241 -14.16 -3.49 -9.29
CA GLY A 241 -15.44 -3.73 -8.65
C GLY A 241 -16.08 -5.09 -8.92
N GLN A 242 -15.46 -5.93 -9.75
CA GLN A 242 -15.89 -7.31 -10.00
C GLN A 242 -15.09 -8.31 -9.16
N HIS A 243 -15.67 -9.50 -8.98
CA HIS A 243 -15.00 -10.63 -8.35
C HIS A 243 -13.91 -11.20 -9.26
N LEU A 244 -12.74 -11.46 -8.69
CA LEU A 244 -11.63 -12.20 -9.27
C LEU A 244 -11.43 -13.47 -8.45
N THR A 245 -11.67 -14.62 -9.08
CA THR A 245 -11.66 -15.92 -8.41
C THR A 245 -10.62 -16.87 -9.00
N PHE A 246 -9.84 -17.53 -8.14
CA PHE A 246 -8.87 -18.55 -8.52
C PHE A 246 -8.41 -19.32 -7.27
N ASN A 247 -7.83 -20.51 -7.46
CA ASN A 247 -7.28 -21.30 -6.37
C ASN A 247 -5.78 -21.05 -6.23
N VAL A 248 -5.31 -21.01 -4.99
CA VAL A 248 -3.89 -21.00 -4.62
C VAL A 248 -3.62 -22.26 -3.79
N SER A 249 -2.55 -22.98 -4.10
CA SER A 249 -2.21 -24.24 -3.43
C SER A 249 -0.71 -24.44 -3.32
N GLY A 250 -0.30 -25.32 -2.40
CA GLY A 250 1.10 -25.51 -2.11
C GLY A 250 1.69 -24.25 -1.48
N LEU A 251 1.11 -23.76 -0.41
CA LEU A 251 1.71 -22.67 0.36
C LEU A 251 2.64 -23.21 1.46
N ASP A 252 2.42 -24.44 1.91
CA ASP A 252 3.17 -25.04 3.02
C ASP A 252 4.34 -25.88 2.50
N LEU A 253 5.54 -25.65 3.06
CA LEU A 253 6.67 -26.57 2.96
C LEU A 253 6.51 -27.73 3.95
N THR A 254 7.20 -28.83 3.65
CA THR A 254 7.25 -30.00 4.55
C THR A 254 8.66 -30.28 5.10
N SER A 255 9.57 -29.31 4.98
CA SER A 255 10.82 -29.30 5.75
C SER A 255 10.52 -29.18 7.26
N VAL A 256 11.38 -29.75 8.08
CA VAL A 256 11.24 -29.70 9.55
C VAL A 256 11.28 -28.24 10.01
N GLY A 257 10.42 -27.88 10.97
CA GLY A 257 10.34 -26.52 11.50
C GLY A 257 9.49 -25.55 10.66
N SER A 258 9.12 -25.91 9.43
CA SER A 258 8.27 -25.06 8.60
C SER A 258 6.88 -24.86 9.24
N PRO A 259 6.44 -23.62 9.48
CA PRO A 259 5.09 -23.36 9.97
C PRO A 259 4.06 -23.54 8.85
N PRO A 260 2.84 -24.04 9.16
CA PRO A 260 1.74 -23.96 8.21
C PRO A 260 1.32 -22.51 8.02
N ASN A 261 1.04 -22.12 6.77
CA ASN A 261 0.46 -20.81 6.49
C ASN A 261 -0.99 -20.77 6.98
N THR A 262 -1.34 -19.66 7.63
CA THR A 262 -2.64 -19.45 8.29
C THR A 262 -3.47 -18.39 7.59
N SER A 263 -2.84 -17.48 6.86
CA SER A 263 -3.54 -16.49 6.04
C SER A 263 -2.74 -16.11 4.80
N ILE A 264 -3.42 -15.51 3.83
CA ILE A 264 -2.83 -14.92 2.65
C ILE A 264 -3.48 -13.56 2.39
N SER A 265 -2.66 -12.54 2.16
CA SER A 265 -3.12 -11.22 1.74
C SER A 265 -2.93 -11.04 0.24
N ALA A 266 -3.91 -10.42 -0.42
CA ALA A 266 -3.85 -10.05 -1.82
C ALA A 266 -3.87 -8.53 -2.00
N SER A 267 -3.05 -8.03 -2.92
CA SER A 267 -3.06 -6.65 -3.38
C SER A 267 -2.92 -6.60 -4.91
N ILE A 268 -3.53 -5.62 -5.55
CA ILE A 268 -3.48 -5.45 -7.01
C ILE A 268 -3.13 -4.02 -7.36
N GLY A 269 -2.09 -3.82 -8.18
CA GLY A 269 -1.58 -2.47 -8.50
C GLY A 269 -1.17 -1.66 -7.26
N GLY A 270 -0.72 -2.35 -6.20
CA GLY A 270 -0.38 -1.74 -4.91
C GLY A 270 -1.57 -1.45 -3.97
N VAL A 271 -2.81 -1.67 -4.42
CA VAL A 271 -4.01 -1.48 -3.60
C VAL A 271 -4.35 -2.77 -2.84
N PRO A 272 -4.40 -2.76 -1.50
CA PRO A 272 -4.83 -3.93 -0.72
C PRO A 272 -6.27 -4.33 -1.08
N ALA A 273 -6.50 -5.63 -1.28
CA ALA A 273 -7.81 -6.13 -1.70
C ALA A 273 -8.49 -7.02 -0.66
N VAL A 274 -7.83 -8.09 -0.19
CA VAL A 274 -8.41 -9.02 0.77
C VAL A 274 -7.33 -9.72 1.60
N GLN A 275 -7.71 -10.20 2.77
CA GLN A 275 -6.96 -11.21 3.52
C GLN A 275 -7.88 -12.39 3.79
N MET A 276 -7.41 -13.61 3.46
CA MET A 276 -8.20 -14.84 3.58
C MET A 276 -7.46 -15.88 4.42
N PRO A 277 -8.18 -16.75 5.15
CA PRO A 277 -7.56 -17.87 5.85
C PRO A 277 -7.00 -18.89 4.85
N VAL A 278 -5.86 -19.47 5.19
CA VAL A 278 -5.27 -20.60 4.46
C VAL A 278 -5.54 -21.88 5.25
N VAL A 279 -5.97 -22.93 4.55
CA VAL A 279 -6.26 -24.24 5.15
C VAL A 279 -5.49 -25.29 4.37
N ALA A 280 -4.65 -26.07 5.08
CA ALA A 280 -3.81 -27.12 4.49
C ALA A 280 -2.99 -26.63 3.28
N GLY A 281 -2.36 -25.46 3.42
CA GLY A 281 -1.53 -24.86 2.38
C GLY A 281 -2.28 -24.45 1.12
N ALA A 282 -3.60 -24.26 1.18
CA ALA A 282 -4.41 -23.85 0.05
C ALA A 282 -5.51 -22.85 0.44
N VAL A 283 -6.00 -22.11 -0.56
CA VAL A 283 -7.15 -21.21 -0.47
C VAL A 283 -7.87 -21.14 -1.82
N ALA A 284 -9.20 -21.08 -1.79
CA ALA A 284 -9.99 -20.62 -2.94
C ALA A 284 -10.15 -19.11 -2.79
N LEU A 285 -9.38 -18.34 -3.55
CA LEU A 285 -9.36 -16.89 -3.46
C LEU A 285 -10.58 -16.33 -4.19
N ASP A 286 -11.33 -15.47 -3.49
CA ASP A 286 -12.42 -14.69 -4.06
C ASP A 286 -12.30 -13.25 -3.54
N MET A 287 -11.91 -12.33 -4.42
CA MET A 287 -11.71 -10.93 -4.07
C MET A 287 -12.44 -10.01 -5.02
N ILE A 288 -12.96 -8.89 -4.51
CA ILE A 288 -13.41 -7.79 -5.36
C ILE A 288 -12.17 -6.95 -5.70
N VAL A 289 -11.96 -6.66 -7.00
CA VAL A 289 -10.90 -5.74 -7.42
C VAL A 289 -11.22 -4.34 -6.89
N PRO A 290 -10.40 -3.74 -6.01
CA PRO A 290 -10.79 -2.52 -5.30
C PRO A 290 -10.96 -1.30 -6.24
N PRO A 291 -11.95 -0.43 -6.00
CA PRO A 291 -11.96 0.94 -6.54
C PRO A 291 -10.62 1.65 -6.26
N GLY A 292 -10.17 2.48 -7.21
CA GLY A 292 -8.86 3.13 -7.13
C GLY A 292 -7.66 2.27 -7.59
N THR A 293 -7.87 1.01 -7.97
CA THR A 293 -6.82 0.21 -8.64
C THR A 293 -6.44 0.87 -9.97
N PRO A 294 -5.16 1.12 -10.27
CA PRO A 294 -4.75 1.67 -11.55
C PRO A 294 -5.11 0.76 -12.74
N VAL A 295 -5.64 1.34 -13.82
CA VAL A 295 -5.99 0.62 -15.06
C VAL A 295 -4.73 0.31 -15.88
N GLY A 296 -4.74 -0.79 -16.63
CA GLY A 296 -3.65 -1.24 -17.50
C GLY A 296 -2.87 -2.43 -16.93
N ALA A 297 -1.62 -2.58 -17.35
CA ALA A 297 -0.74 -3.64 -16.86
C ALA A 297 -0.39 -3.42 -15.38
N GLN A 298 -0.82 -4.33 -14.51
CA GLN A 298 -0.57 -4.30 -13.08
C GLN A 298 -0.08 -5.66 -12.57
N SER A 299 0.38 -5.68 -11.32
CA SER A 299 0.73 -6.91 -10.61
C SER A 299 -0.31 -7.21 -9.53
N LEU A 300 -0.78 -8.45 -9.51
CA LEU A 300 -1.46 -9.08 -8.38
C LEU A 300 -0.39 -9.74 -7.51
N VAL A 301 -0.25 -9.27 -6.26
CA VAL A 301 0.73 -9.75 -5.30
C VAL A 301 0.00 -10.45 -4.17
N LEU A 302 0.36 -11.72 -3.94
CA LEU A 302 -0.15 -12.54 -2.86
C LEU A 302 0.99 -12.80 -1.88
N VAL A 303 0.74 -12.65 -0.58
CA VAL A 303 1.72 -12.91 0.47
C VAL A 303 1.11 -13.83 1.51
N ALA A 304 1.66 -15.02 1.68
CA ALA A 304 1.25 -15.98 2.68
C ALA A 304 1.98 -15.75 4.01
N SER A 305 1.28 -15.95 5.12
CA SER A 305 1.80 -15.75 6.47
C SER A 305 1.66 -17.04 7.29
N PRO A 306 2.69 -17.44 8.06
CA PRO A 306 3.88 -16.66 8.40
C PRO A 306 5.11 -16.92 7.51
N SER A 307 5.02 -17.76 6.47
CA SER A 307 6.20 -18.12 5.68
C SER A 307 6.75 -16.99 4.80
N ASN A 308 5.98 -15.93 4.58
CA ASN A 308 6.28 -14.83 3.65
C ASN A 308 6.41 -15.27 2.18
N THR A 309 5.89 -16.45 1.82
CA THR A 309 5.79 -16.90 0.43
C THR A 309 5.06 -15.83 -0.38
N THR A 310 5.75 -15.27 -1.37
CA THR A 310 5.22 -14.18 -2.21
C THR A 310 5.01 -14.68 -3.64
N VAL A 311 3.80 -14.48 -4.15
CA VAL A 311 3.43 -14.80 -5.53
C VAL A 311 3.08 -13.52 -6.27
N THR A 312 3.73 -13.27 -7.40
CA THR A 312 3.46 -12.11 -8.25
C THR A 312 2.92 -12.56 -9.60
N ILE A 313 1.71 -12.11 -9.94
CA ILE A 313 1.01 -12.48 -11.17
C ILE A 313 0.75 -11.21 -12.00
N PRO A 314 1.22 -11.11 -13.25
CA PRO A 314 0.88 -10.01 -14.13
C PRO A 314 -0.59 -10.10 -14.55
N VAL A 315 -1.33 -9.00 -14.41
CA VAL A 315 -2.76 -8.91 -14.73
C VAL A 315 -3.07 -7.62 -15.49
N GLN A 316 -3.97 -7.68 -16.46
CA GLN A 316 -4.52 -6.49 -17.13
C GLN A 316 -5.76 -6.00 -16.38
N VAL A 317 -5.66 -4.84 -15.74
CA VAL A 317 -6.78 -4.22 -15.03
C VAL A 317 -7.58 -3.34 -15.99
N VAL A 318 -8.90 -3.50 -15.99
CA VAL A 318 -9.84 -2.68 -16.75
C VAL A 318 -10.90 -2.09 -15.82
N ASP A 319 -11.41 -0.90 -16.16
CA ASP A 319 -12.56 -0.31 -15.47
C ASP A 319 -13.79 -0.35 -16.38
N ASN A 320 -14.66 -1.32 -16.14
CA ASN A 320 -15.91 -1.50 -16.88
C ASN A 320 -17.13 -1.03 -16.07
N ARG A 321 -16.91 -0.29 -14.97
CA ARG A 321 -17.99 0.26 -14.14
C ARG A 321 -18.76 1.33 -14.90
N VAL A 322 -19.98 1.58 -14.46
CA VAL A 322 -20.76 2.73 -14.94
C VAL A 322 -20.01 4.00 -14.55
N THR A 323 -19.81 4.94 -15.48
CA THR A 323 -19.15 6.21 -15.16
C THR A 323 -20.18 7.24 -14.70
N SER A 324 -19.80 8.05 -13.71
CA SER A 324 -20.61 9.18 -13.25
C SER A 324 -20.05 10.51 -13.77
N ALA A 325 -20.94 11.49 -13.96
CA ALA A 325 -20.56 12.88 -14.16
C ALA A 325 -21.33 13.75 -13.17
N THR A 326 -20.58 14.41 -12.27
CA THR A 326 -21.14 15.32 -11.26
C THR A 326 -21.02 16.76 -11.75
N THR A 327 -22.09 17.52 -11.63
CA THR A 327 -22.12 18.96 -11.86
C THR A 327 -22.52 19.68 -10.58
N LEU A 328 -22.05 20.91 -10.42
CA LEU A 328 -22.45 21.78 -9.32
C LEU A 328 -22.86 23.13 -9.91
N SER A 329 -23.98 23.66 -9.43
CA SER A 329 -24.47 24.99 -9.79
C SER A 329 -24.93 25.73 -8.54
N SER A 330 -24.97 27.07 -8.62
CA SER A 330 -25.58 27.90 -7.58
C SER A 330 -26.71 28.73 -8.15
N ASN A 331 -27.80 28.88 -7.39
CA ASN A 331 -28.90 29.76 -7.79
C ASN A 331 -28.53 31.26 -7.77
N ARG A 332 -27.39 31.63 -7.18
CA ARG A 332 -26.88 33.00 -7.14
C ARG A 332 -25.36 33.02 -6.98
N SER A 333 -24.70 33.96 -7.65
CA SER A 333 -23.24 34.14 -7.55
C SER A 333 -22.79 34.90 -6.31
N SER A 334 -23.72 35.47 -5.54
CA SER A 334 -23.39 36.18 -4.30
C SER A 334 -24.48 36.12 -3.24
N GLN A 335 -24.05 36.27 -1.99
CA GLN A 335 -24.91 36.50 -0.83
C GLN A 335 -24.32 37.60 0.06
N ARG A 336 -25.08 38.05 1.07
CA ARG A 336 -24.61 39.03 2.05
C ARG A 336 -24.48 38.36 3.40
N PHE A 337 -23.40 38.66 4.13
CA PHE A 337 -23.23 38.19 5.51
C PHE A 337 -24.47 38.51 6.36
N GLY A 338 -25.05 37.49 6.98
CA GLY A 338 -26.26 37.58 7.80
C GLY A 338 -27.55 37.85 7.04
N GLY A 339 -27.53 37.93 5.71
CA GLY A 339 -28.68 38.32 4.90
C GLY A 339 -29.77 37.23 4.79
N PRO A 340 -31.03 37.60 4.51
CA PRO A 340 -32.14 36.64 4.40
C PRO A 340 -32.10 35.81 3.11
N GLN A 341 -31.26 36.20 2.15
CA GLN A 341 -31.14 35.61 0.84
C GLN A 341 -29.78 34.91 0.76
N VAL A 342 -29.76 33.60 1.00
CA VAL A 342 -28.55 32.77 0.95
C VAL A 342 -28.48 31.93 -0.32
N ALA A 343 -27.26 31.60 -0.75
CA ALA A 343 -27.08 30.79 -1.95
C ALA A 343 -27.44 29.32 -1.70
N THR A 344 -28.08 28.71 -2.68
CA THR A 344 -28.34 27.27 -2.71
C THR A 344 -27.48 26.65 -3.80
N LEU A 345 -26.63 25.72 -3.39
CA LEU A 345 -25.85 24.86 -4.26
C LEU A 345 -26.69 23.64 -4.65
N THR A 346 -26.71 23.31 -5.93
CA THR A 346 -27.38 22.12 -6.47
C THR A 346 -26.35 21.26 -7.18
N ALA A 347 -26.06 20.10 -6.61
CA ALA A 347 -25.27 19.06 -7.24
C ALA A 347 -26.19 18.15 -8.07
N SER A 348 -25.77 17.75 -9.26
CA SER A 348 -26.51 16.79 -10.09
C SER A 348 -25.56 15.76 -10.67
N VAL A 349 -25.94 14.49 -10.57
CA VAL A 349 -25.13 13.34 -10.98
C VAL A 349 -25.86 12.60 -12.09
N SER A 350 -25.22 12.46 -13.25
CA SER A 350 -25.66 11.61 -14.34
C SER A 350 -24.78 10.38 -14.47
N LEU A 351 -25.38 9.25 -14.83
CA LEU A 351 -24.69 7.98 -15.06
C LEU A 351 -24.63 7.66 -16.55
N SER A 352 -23.54 7.04 -17.01
CA SER A 352 -23.34 6.73 -18.44
C SER A 352 -24.31 5.68 -18.99
N ASP A 353 -24.95 4.91 -18.12
CA ASP A 353 -25.98 3.92 -18.48
C ASP A 353 -27.42 4.50 -18.42
N ALA A 354 -27.55 5.82 -18.19
CA ALA A 354 -28.80 6.55 -18.03
C ALA A 354 -29.68 6.11 -16.85
N SER A 355 -29.18 5.26 -15.94
CA SER A 355 -29.87 4.95 -14.70
C SER A 355 -29.86 6.16 -13.74
N SER A 356 -30.77 6.16 -12.77
CA SER A 356 -30.82 7.25 -11.78
C SER A 356 -29.74 7.07 -10.72
N ALA A 357 -28.86 8.06 -10.59
CA ALA A 357 -27.87 8.09 -9.52
C ALA A 357 -28.55 8.10 -8.13
N SER A 358 -28.05 7.26 -7.23
CA SER A 358 -28.52 7.11 -5.84
C SER A 358 -27.36 7.30 -4.85
N GLY A 359 -27.64 7.33 -3.55
CA GLY A 359 -26.61 7.58 -2.53
C GLY A 359 -26.52 9.05 -2.15
N ALA A 360 -25.31 9.58 -1.99
CA ALA A 360 -25.07 10.95 -1.53
C ALA A 360 -23.89 11.61 -2.26
N VAL A 361 -23.82 12.94 -2.16
CA VAL A 361 -22.75 13.77 -2.70
C VAL A 361 -22.14 14.57 -1.56
N ASP A 362 -20.81 14.63 -1.50
CA ASP A 362 -20.11 15.56 -0.62
C ASP A 362 -20.06 16.93 -1.29
N ILE A 363 -20.46 17.98 -0.56
CA ILE A 363 -20.23 19.37 -0.92
C ILE A 363 -18.96 19.81 -0.20
N LEU A 364 -17.95 20.21 -0.97
CA LEU A 364 -16.65 20.61 -0.45
C LEU A 364 -16.45 22.11 -0.65
N GLN A 365 -15.71 22.73 0.26
CA GLN A 365 -15.13 24.05 0.09
C GLN A 365 -13.63 23.95 0.35
N ASP A 366 -12.82 24.36 -0.63
CA ASP A 366 -11.36 24.29 -0.54
C ASP A 366 -10.88 22.87 -0.13
N ASP A 367 -11.47 21.84 -0.75
CA ASP A 367 -11.27 20.39 -0.50
C ASP A 367 -11.70 19.86 0.89
N VAL A 368 -12.30 20.71 1.73
CA VAL A 368 -12.89 20.30 3.02
C VAL A 368 -14.37 19.99 2.83
N VAL A 369 -14.80 18.78 3.24
CA VAL A 369 -16.22 18.39 3.22
C VAL A 369 -17.00 19.26 4.20
N LEU A 370 -17.92 20.06 3.67
CA LEU A 370 -18.85 20.88 4.45
C LEU A 370 -20.12 20.12 4.82
N ALA A 371 -20.63 19.31 3.88
CA ALA A 371 -21.85 18.53 4.04
C ALA A 371 -21.86 17.32 3.12
N THR A 372 -22.50 16.23 3.55
CA THR A 372 -22.83 15.09 2.70
C THR A 372 -24.35 15.06 2.55
N VAL A 373 -24.84 15.13 1.31
CA VAL A 373 -26.26 15.31 1.00
C VAL A 373 -26.77 14.18 0.12
N SER A 374 -27.84 13.51 0.55
CA SER A 374 -28.46 12.42 -0.22
C SER A 374 -29.04 12.92 -1.55
N LEU A 375 -28.88 12.11 -2.59
CA LEU A 375 -29.47 12.32 -3.90
C LEU A 375 -30.96 11.96 -3.89
N VAL A 376 -31.77 12.83 -4.46
CA VAL A 376 -33.18 12.60 -4.79
C VAL A 376 -33.36 12.84 -6.29
N GLY A 377 -33.66 11.77 -7.04
CA GLY A 377 -33.77 11.85 -8.51
C GLY A 377 -32.47 12.30 -9.18
N GLY A 378 -31.30 11.88 -8.66
CA GLY A 378 -30.00 12.27 -9.19
C GLY A 378 -29.55 13.70 -8.83
N SER A 379 -30.25 14.40 -7.94
CA SER A 379 -29.88 15.75 -7.50
C SER A 379 -29.84 15.90 -5.98
N ALA A 380 -28.93 16.72 -5.48
CA ALA A 380 -28.78 17.06 -4.06
C ALA A 380 -28.62 18.58 -3.90
N THR A 381 -29.27 19.17 -2.89
CA THR A 381 -29.24 20.61 -2.65
C THR A 381 -28.68 20.94 -1.27
N PHE A 382 -27.84 21.97 -1.21
CA PHE A 382 -27.23 22.48 0.02
C PHE A 382 -27.37 23.98 0.09
N GLN A 383 -27.95 24.49 1.17
CA GLN A 383 -28.10 25.93 1.40
C GLN A 383 -26.91 26.44 2.22
N LEU A 384 -26.21 27.45 1.72
CA LEU A 384 -25.10 28.05 2.47
C LEU A 384 -25.61 28.70 3.77
N PRO A 385 -24.85 28.62 4.87
CA PRO A 385 -25.18 29.34 6.09
C PRO A 385 -25.22 30.86 5.86
N ALA A 386 -26.18 31.55 6.48
CA ALA A 386 -26.31 33.00 6.34
C ALA A 386 -25.11 33.76 6.92
N ASP A 387 -24.44 33.19 7.91
CA ASP A 387 -23.25 33.71 8.59
C ASP A 387 -21.93 33.24 7.95
N THR A 388 -21.96 32.66 6.74
CA THR A 388 -20.74 32.39 5.97
C THR A 388 -19.88 33.66 5.93
N PRO A 389 -18.57 33.62 6.30
CA PRO A 389 -17.72 34.80 6.31
C PRO A 389 -17.67 35.55 4.97
N ALA A 390 -17.37 36.85 4.98
CA ALA A 390 -17.22 37.58 3.73
C ALA A 390 -15.95 37.17 2.98
N GLY A 391 -16.06 36.99 1.67
CA GLY A 391 -14.99 36.48 0.83
C GLY A 391 -15.51 35.79 -0.43
N ALA A 392 -14.61 35.38 -1.32
CA ALA A 392 -14.94 34.46 -2.41
C ALA A 392 -14.72 33.03 -1.90
N HIS A 393 -15.75 32.19 -2.03
CA HIS A 393 -15.70 30.79 -1.62
C HIS A 393 -15.87 29.89 -2.85
N VAL A 394 -14.96 28.94 -3.00
CA VAL A 394 -14.96 27.98 -4.11
C VAL A 394 -15.49 26.64 -3.60
N TYR A 395 -16.52 26.12 -4.26
CA TYR A 395 -17.19 24.87 -3.91
C TYR A 395 -17.06 23.84 -5.03
N THR A 396 -16.95 22.58 -4.65
CA THR A 396 -17.06 21.42 -5.55
C THR A 396 -18.04 20.41 -4.97
N ALA A 397 -18.58 19.54 -5.82
CA ALA A 397 -19.40 18.41 -5.41
C ALA A 397 -18.71 17.11 -5.83
N ARG A 398 -18.57 16.16 -4.90
CA ARG A 398 -17.94 14.86 -5.14
C ARG A 398 -18.95 13.74 -4.94
N TYR A 399 -19.15 12.96 -5.98
CA TYR A 399 -19.85 11.67 -5.91
C TYR A 399 -18.82 10.56 -5.73
N ALA A 400 -18.98 9.77 -4.66
CA ALA A 400 -17.99 8.81 -4.22
C ALA A 400 -17.80 7.63 -5.19
N ASP A 401 -16.60 7.08 -5.19
CA ASP A 401 -16.27 5.87 -5.96
C ASP A 401 -16.86 4.62 -5.28
N SER A 402 -17.29 3.63 -6.07
CA SER A 402 -17.93 2.40 -5.56
C SER A 402 -17.60 1.18 -6.42
N ASN A 403 -17.96 -0.02 -5.98
CA ASN A 403 -17.71 -1.23 -6.77
C ASN A 403 -18.48 -1.27 -8.11
N THR A 404 -19.54 -0.48 -8.27
CA THR A 404 -20.39 -0.53 -9.47
C THR A 404 -20.34 0.74 -10.31
N ILE A 405 -20.00 1.87 -9.68
CA ILE A 405 -19.97 3.19 -10.31
C ILE A 405 -18.62 3.85 -10.04
N ALA A 406 -17.96 4.31 -11.10
CA ALA A 406 -16.79 5.16 -11.03
C ALA A 406 -17.19 6.58 -10.55
N GLY A 407 -16.61 7.01 -9.44
CA GLY A 407 -16.88 8.32 -8.82
C GLY A 407 -16.49 9.51 -9.70
N SER A 408 -16.98 10.71 -9.35
CA SER A 408 -16.67 11.93 -10.09
C SER A 408 -16.70 13.18 -9.21
N VAL A 409 -16.04 14.24 -9.67
CA VAL A 409 -16.01 15.55 -9.00
C VAL A 409 -16.43 16.62 -10.00
N SER A 410 -17.26 17.56 -9.56
CA SER A 410 -17.70 18.68 -10.39
C SER A 410 -16.58 19.68 -10.67
N ALA A 411 -16.75 20.47 -11.74
CA ALA A 411 -16.04 21.74 -11.86
C ALA A 411 -16.34 22.67 -10.66
N PRO A 412 -15.41 23.56 -10.29
CA PRO A 412 -15.61 24.49 -9.18
C PRO A 412 -16.70 25.52 -9.45
N THR A 413 -17.51 25.84 -8.43
CA THR A 413 -18.51 26.91 -8.42
C THR A 413 -18.14 27.94 -7.37
N THR A 414 -18.10 29.23 -7.72
CA THR A 414 -17.77 30.31 -6.78
C THR A 414 -19.02 31.04 -6.30
N VAL A 415 -19.13 31.25 -4.98
CA VAL A 415 -20.11 32.18 -4.39
C VAL A 415 -19.36 33.26 -3.63
N THR A 416 -19.64 34.52 -3.96
CA THR A 416 -19.05 35.68 -3.27
C THR A 416 -19.95 36.13 -2.13
N VAL A 417 -19.44 36.10 -0.91
CA VAL A 417 -20.10 36.67 0.25
C VAL A 417 -19.66 38.11 0.45
N THR A 418 -20.60 39.03 0.28
CA THR A 418 -20.39 40.47 0.51
C THR A 418 -20.54 40.81 1.98
N LYS A 419 -19.76 41.81 2.43
CA LYS A 419 -19.86 42.32 3.81
C LYS A 419 -21.24 42.92 4.08
N ALA A 420 -21.76 42.74 5.29
CA ALA A 420 -22.92 43.48 5.76
C ALA A 420 -22.55 44.96 5.94
N SER A 421 -23.42 45.88 5.55
CA SER A 421 -23.25 47.30 5.84
C SER A 421 -23.80 47.61 7.24
N SER A 422 -23.08 48.43 8.00
CA SER A 422 -23.52 48.89 9.32
C SER A 422 -23.98 50.35 9.29
N GLY A 423 -24.88 50.69 10.19
CA GLY A 423 -25.20 52.06 10.58
C GLY A 423 -24.99 52.24 12.08
N THR A 424 -24.28 53.29 12.47
CA THR A 424 -24.00 53.59 13.88
C THR A 424 -24.77 54.83 14.32
N LEU A 425 -25.59 54.71 15.37
CA LEU A 425 -26.26 55.82 16.02
C LEU A 425 -25.61 56.08 17.39
N LEU A 426 -25.38 57.34 17.74
CA LEU A 426 -24.84 57.73 19.04
C LEU A 426 -25.91 58.39 19.89
N TRP A 427 -26.01 57.95 21.14
CA TRP A 427 -26.86 58.54 22.16
C TRP A 427 -26.07 58.89 23.42
N SER A 428 -26.55 59.88 24.16
CA SER A 428 -25.94 60.36 25.40
C SER A 428 -26.99 60.45 26.50
N SER A 429 -26.67 60.00 27.72
CA SER A 429 -27.59 60.09 28.85
C SER A 429 -27.89 61.52 29.33
N LYS A 430 -27.05 62.49 28.96
CA LYS A 430 -27.24 63.93 29.20
C LYS A 430 -26.42 64.76 28.21
N PHE A 431 -26.91 65.96 27.89
CA PHE A 431 -26.27 66.86 26.93
C PHE A 431 -25.54 68.05 27.58
N VAL A 432 -25.80 68.30 28.87
CA VAL A 432 -25.16 69.37 29.64
C VAL A 432 -24.46 68.77 30.86
N VAL A 433 -23.20 69.14 31.07
CA VAL A 433 -22.35 68.65 32.16
C VAL A 433 -21.69 69.82 32.88
N LYS A 434 -21.70 69.85 34.20
CA LYS A 434 -20.90 70.82 34.96
C LYS A 434 -19.44 70.37 35.03
N ARG A 435 -18.50 71.30 34.92
CA ARG A 435 -17.07 71.02 35.04
C ARG A 435 -16.77 70.25 36.33
N GLY A 436 -15.94 69.20 36.23
CA GLY A 436 -15.53 68.37 37.36
C GLY A 436 -16.54 67.29 37.76
N GLN A 437 -17.75 67.28 37.19
CA GLN A 437 -18.72 66.19 37.38
C GLN A 437 -18.50 65.08 36.34
N PRO A 438 -18.86 63.81 36.64
CA PRO A 438 -18.81 62.74 35.66
C PRO A 438 -19.61 63.08 34.40
N GLY A 439 -19.03 62.83 33.22
CA GLY A 439 -19.71 62.99 31.93
C GLY A 439 -20.91 62.04 31.75
N PRO A 440 -21.67 62.16 30.65
CA PRO A 440 -22.72 61.20 30.31
C PRO A 440 -22.19 59.80 30.04
N LYS A 441 -23.08 58.82 30.15
CA LYS A 441 -22.91 57.51 29.51
C LYS A 441 -23.23 57.68 28.03
N LEU A 442 -22.26 57.37 27.19
CA LEU A 442 -22.40 57.32 25.74
C LEU A 442 -22.81 55.91 25.34
N THR A 443 -23.85 55.79 24.53
CA THR A 443 -24.35 54.52 24.02
C THR A 443 -24.36 54.59 22.50
N ALA A 444 -23.56 53.73 21.85
CA ALA A 444 -23.60 53.54 20.42
C ALA A 444 -24.47 52.32 20.08
N TYR A 445 -25.44 52.51 19.19
CA TYR A 445 -26.25 51.45 18.61
C TYR A 445 -25.75 51.17 17.21
N VAL A 446 -25.35 49.92 16.93
CA VAL A 446 -24.87 49.46 15.64
C VAL A 446 -25.90 48.49 15.07
N ALA A 447 -26.54 48.91 13.99
CA ALA A 447 -27.49 48.07 13.25
C ALA A 447 -26.86 47.64 11.92
N LEU A 448 -27.16 46.42 11.47
CA LEU A 448 -26.74 45.93 10.17
C LEU A 448 -27.89 45.99 9.18
N ASN A 449 -27.59 46.04 7.89
CA ASN A 449 -28.58 45.82 6.81
C ASN A 449 -28.91 44.32 6.63
N SER A 450 -28.86 43.55 7.72
CA SER A 450 -29.03 42.11 7.78
C SER A 450 -29.56 41.70 9.16
N PRO A 451 -30.30 40.59 9.28
CA PRO A 451 -30.69 40.02 10.57
C PRO A 451 -29.55 39.63 11.54
N ALA A 452 -28.32 39.45 11.06
CA ALA A 452 -27.18 39.15 11.93
C ALA A 452 -26.90 40.26 12.97
N ALA A 453 -26.40 39.85 14.14
CA ALA A 453 -25.95 40.79 15.16
C ALA A 453 -24.61 41.43 14.77
N ALA A 454 -24.47 42.74 15.01
CA ALA A 454 -23.19 43.41 14.89
C ALA A 454 -22.23 42.94 15.99
N THR A 455 -20.98 42.64 15.61
CA THR A 455 -19.88 42.25 16.50
C THR A 455 -18.69 43.19 16.30
N GLY A 456 -17.64 43.11 17.13
CA GLY A 456 -16.47 43.99 17.04
C GLY A 456 -16.54 45.16 18.03
N ASN A 457 -15.87 46.27 17.73
CA ASN A 457 -15.69 47.37 18.68
C ASN A 457 -16.16 48.72 18.10
N VAL A 458 -16.61 49.60 19.00
CA VAL A 458 -16.86 51.02 18.72
C VAL A 458 -15.82 51.85 19.44
N THR A 459 -15.16 52.75 18.72
CA THR A 459 -14.30 53.79 19.29
C THR A 459 -15.10 55.08 19.43
N PHE A 460 -15.06 55.70 20.60
CA PHE A 460 -15.67 57.00 20.86
C PHE A 460 -14.60 58.09 20.77
N THR A 461 -14.96 59.21 20.16
CA THR A 461 -14.08 60.38 20.02
C THR A 461 -14.72 61.61 20.64
N LEU A 462 -13.89 62.47 21.22
CA LEU A 462 -14.23 63.80 21.72
C LEU A 462 -13.33 64.81 21.00
N ASP A 463 -13.94 65.75 20.28
CA ASP A 463 -13.25 66.75 19.46
C ASP A 463 -12.20 66.15 18.51
N GLY A 464 -12.54 64.98 17.94
CA GLY A 464 -11.68 64.25 17.01
C GLY A 464 -10.62 63.36 17.68
N ARG A 465 -10.47 63.39 19.01
CA ARG A 465 -9.53 62.53 19.74
C ARG A 465 -10.23 61.31 20.34
N ALA A 466 -9.67 60.12 20.16
CA ALA A 466 -10.19 58.90 20.79
C ALA A 466 -10.16 59.01 22.33
N ILE A 467 -11.28 58.70 22.97
CA ILE A 467 -11.45 58.74 24.43
C ILE A 467 -11.67 57.36 25.05
N GLY A 468 -11.93 56.34 24.22
CA GLY A 468 -12.08 54.95 24.64
C GLY A 468 -12.78 54.11 23.58
N SER A 469 -12.74 52.80 23.78
CA SER A 469 -13.43 51.82 22.94
C SER A 469 -14.26 50.87 23.79
N ALA A 470 -15.37 50.40 23.26
CA ALA A 470 -16.20 49.37 23.90
C ALA A 470 -16.61 48.29 22.89
N PRO A 471 -16.73 47.02 23.31
CA PRO A 471 -17.24 45.96 22.46
C PRO A 471 -18.72 46.16 22.16
N VAL A 472 -19.12 45.73 20.97
CA VAL A 472 -20.51 45.65 20.54
C VAL A 472 -21.08 44.32 21.01
N ILE A 473 -22.06 44.38 21.92
CA ILE A 473 -22.79 43.22 22.43
C ILE A 473 -24.26 43.45 22.11
N ASN A 474 -24.88 42.54 21.35
CA ASN A 474 -26.27 42.65 20.88
C ASN A 474 -26.55 44.00 20.17
N GLY A 475 -25.60 44.46 19.34
CA GLY A 475 -25.73 45.73 18.62
C GLY A 475 -25.51 46.99 19.47
N VAL A 476 -25.01 46.87 20.71
CA VAL A 476 -24.81 48.02 21.61
C VAL A 476 -23.38 48.06 22.16
N ALA A 477 -22.76 49.24 22.14
CA ALA A 477 -21.50 49.52 22.81
C ALA A 477 -21.65 50.75 23.71
N THR A 478 -21.11 50.73 24.94
CA THR A 478 -21.26 51.84 25.88
C THR A 478 -19.93 52.29 26.47
N LEU A 479 -19.74 53.61 26.59
CA LEU A 479 -18.58 54.22 27.24
C LEU A 479 -19.03 55.27 28.25
N GLN A 480 -18.45 55.26 29.44
CA GLN A 480 -18.66 56.32 30.43
C GLN A 480 -17.70 57.48 30.15
N LEU A 481 -18.22 58.69 29.86
CA LEU A 481 -17.37 59.86 29.67
C LEU A 481 -16.83 60.34 31.03
N GLY A 482 -15.53 60.62 31.09
CA GLY A 482 -14.85 61.08 32.31
C GLY A 482 -15.27 62.48 32.77
N SER A 483 -14.68 62.96 33.87
CA SER A 483 -14.99 64.26 34.48
C SER A 483 -14.05 65.41 34.07
N ASN A 484 -12.95 65.11 33.38
CA ASN A 484 -11.92 66.07 32.96
C ASN A 484 -12.28 66.75 31.63
N LEU A 485 -13.44 67.40 31.58
CA LEU A 485 -13.90 68.16 30.43
C LEU A 485 -13.68 69.67 30.67
N THR A 486 -13.20 70.36 29.63
CA THR A 486 -13.09 71.82 29.63
C THR A 486 -14.46 72.46 29.44
N VAL A 487 -14.64 73.72 29.87
CA VAL A 487 -15.89 74.46 29.62
C VAL A 487 -15.99 74.79 28.13
N GLY A 488 -17.12 74.49 27.49
CA GLY A 488 -17.32 74.71 26.05
C GLY A 488 -18.28 73.72 25.41
N VAL A 489 -18.42 73.81 24.08
CA VAL A 489 -19.16 72.84 23.27
C VAL A 489 -18.16 71.80 22.75
N HIS A 490 -18.45 70.53 23.04
CA HIS A 490 -17.63 69.41 22.61
C HIS A 490 -18.40 68.53 21.62
N ILE A 491 -17.71 68.02 20.61
CA ILE A 491 -18.30 67.13 19.59
C ILE A 491 -17.90 65.70 19.89
N VAL A 492 -18.90 64.84 20.11
CA VAL A 492 -18.72 63.41 20.28
C VAL A 492 -19.14 62.66 19.02
N ARG A 493 -18.35 61.67 18.61
CA ARG A 493 -18.75 60.68 17.59
C ARG A 493 -18.44 59.27 18.08
N SER A 494 -19.24 58.31 17.66
CA SER A 494 -18.88 56.89 17.70
C SER A 494 -18.51 56.39 16.31
N GLN A 495 -17.39 55.69 16.23
CA GLN A 495 -16.90 55.06 15.02
C GLN A 495 -16.82 53.56 15.24
N TYR A 496 -17.67 52.82 14.53
CA TYR A 496 -17.62 51.38 14.45
C TYR A 496 -16.63 50.98 13.36
N SER A 497 -15.60 50.21 13.73
CA SER A 497 -14.49 49.86 12.81
C SER A 497 -14.88 48.82 11.75
N GLY A 498 -15.99 48.10 11.94
CA GLY A 498 -16.31 46.91 11.16
C GLY A 498 -15.52 45.68 11.61
N THR A 499 -15.69 44.59 10.85
CA THR A 499 -14.99 43.31 11.01
C THR A 499 -14.55 42.76 9.63
N ALA A 500 -14.03 41.53 9.61
CA ALA A 500 -13.80 40.82 8.35
C ALA A 500 -15.08 40.72 7.50
N SER A 501 -16.25 40.56 8.12
CA SER A 501 -17.53 40.35 7.42
C SER A 501 -18.51 41.52 7.48
N ILE A 502 -18.15 42.62 8.15
CA ILE A 502 -19.03 43.77 8.36
C ILE A 502 -18.27 45.07 8.03
N ASN A 503 -18.87 45.95 7.23
CA ASN A 503 -18.32 47.28 6.96
C ASN A 503 -18.44 48.20 8.18
N GLY A 504 -17.42 49.03 8.42
CA GLY A 504 -17.47 50.05 9.46
C GLY A 504 -18.46 51.19 9.15
N SER A 505 -18.82 51.96 10.16
CA SER A 505 -19.66 53.15 10.02
C SER A 505 -19.36 54.17 11.12
N THR A 506 -19.75 55.42 10.92
CA THR A 506 -19.57 56.50 11.89
C THR A 506 -20.90 57.16 12.17
N SER A 507 -21.15 57.51 13.44
CA SER A 507 -22.35 58.24 13.81
C SER A 507 -22.32 59.68 13.32
N ASN A 508 -23.50 60.29 13.21
CA ASN A 508 -23.61 61.74 13.21
C ASN A 508 -22.97 62.32 14.49
N PRO A 509 -22.43 63.57 14.45
CA PRO A 509 -21.90 64.23 15.63
C PRO A 509 -23.00 64.48 16.67
N LEU A 510 -22.66 64.28 17.94
CA LEU A 510 -23.48 64.60 19.10
C LEU A 510 -22.77 65.69 19.92
N LEU A 511 -23.50 66.73 20.30
CA LEU A 511 -22.94 67.86 21.07
C LEU A 511 -23.10 67.63 22.57
N ILE A 512 -22.03 67.89 23.34
CA ILE A 512 -22.08 67.99 24.80
C ILE A 512 -21.63 69.40 25.18
N ILE A 513 -22.44 70.07 26.00
CA ILE A 513 -22.13 71.40 26.53
C ILE A 513 -21.60 71.24 27.96
N VAL A 514 -20.40 71.75 28.20
CA VAL A 514 -19.80 71.77 29.53
C VAL A 514 -19.90 73.17 30.09
N THR A 515 -20.63 73.32 31.19
CA THR A 515 -20.83 74.59 31.89
C THR A 515 -19.89 74.70 33.09
N ARG A 516 -19.73 75.94 33.60
CA ARG A 516 -18.88 76.21 34.77
C ARG A 516 -19.35 75.48 36.02
#